data_AF-A0AA35T0L8-F1
#
_entry.id   AF-A0AA35T0L8-F1
#
_cell.length_a   1.000
_cell.length_b   1.000
_cell.length_c   1.000
_cell.angle_alpha   90.00
_cell.angle_beta   90.00
_cell.angle_gamma   90.00
#
_symmetry.space_group_name_H-M   'P 1'
#
loop_
_entity.id
_entity.type
_entity.pdbx_description
1 polymer ?
#
loop_
_entity_poly.entity_id
_entity_poly.type
_entity_poly.pdbx_seq_one_letter_code
_entity_poly.pdbx_strand_id
1 'polypeptide(L)'
;MTTALLERPVFAAKLLAGQMPENIEDVFRDVGLSLFPDRSDDLETDCSCPDWSNPCKHIAAVYLLLGEEFDRDPFLIFKLRGAERGELLSLAGREAVGSSVGAYETTIKSRADQGTDQSPTEPLPAEPAEFWGQETTEREEAAHGAARIPTVSASLPKRLGNFPFWRGRDGFIPALEEIYSRASPAGLDVFLGERQRSVRSKAAGHDE
;
A
#
# COMPACT_ATOMS: atom_id res chain seq x y z
N MET A 1 6.44 -17.32 -25.68
CA MET A 1 6.26 -16.41 -24.52
C MET A 1 7.19 -15.20 -24.65
N THR A 2 8.50 -15.39 -24.64
CA THR A 2 9.49 -14.30 -24.62
C THR A 2 9.54 -13.45 -25.90
N THR A 3 9.28 -14.01 -27.09
CA THR A 3 9.32 -13.28 -28.36
C THR A 3 8.24 -12.19 -28.48
N ALA A 4 7.01 -12.48 -28.02
CA ALA A 4 5.90 -11.52 -28.05
C ALA A 4 6.18 -10.27 -27.19
N LEU A 5 6.90 -10.45 -26.08
CA LEU A 5 7.31 -9.37 -25.19
C LEU A 5 8.30 -8.40 -25.88
N LEU A 6 9.14 -8.91 -26.79
CA LEU A 6 10.16 -8.13 -27.49
C LEU A 6 9.59 -7.31 -28.65
N GLU A 7 8.53 -7.80 -29.30
CA GLU A 7 7.82 -7.07 -30.36
C GLU A 7 7.22 -5.74 -29.87
N ARG A 8 7.06 -5.57 -28.55
CA ARG A 8 6.53 -4.35 -27.93
C ARG A 8 7.53 -3.75 -26.94
N PRO A 9 8.48 -2.92 -27.41
CA PRO A 9 9.61 -2.44 -26.61
C PRO A 9 9.21 -1.65 -25.35
N VAL A 10 8.01 -1.08 -25.32
CA VAL A 10 7.46 -0.38 -24.15
C VAL A 10 7.28 -1.32 -22.95
N PHE A 11 6.84 -2.57 -23.17
CA PHE A 11 6.67 -3.54 -22.10
C PHE A 11 8.02 -4.03 -21.58
N ALA A 12 8.95 -4.32 -22.49
CA ALA A 12 10.33 -4.67 -22.14
C ALA A 12 11.00 -3.56 -21.33
N ALA A 13 10.87 -2.29 -21.74
CA ALA A 13 11.43 -1.16 -21.02
C ALA A 13 10.87 -1.01 -19.59
N LYS A 14 9.56 -1.18 -19.41
CA LYS A 14 8.92 -1.13 -18.08
C LYS A 14 9.40 -2.26 -17.17
N LEU A 15 9.48 -3.49 -17.70
CA LEU A 15 9.99 -4.64 -16.94
C LEU A 15 11.47 -4.46 -16.57
N LEU A 16 12.29 -3.92 -17.48
CA LEU A 16 13.68 -3.56 -17.19
C LEU A 16 13.80 -2.49 -16.10
N ALA A 17 12.83 -1.58 -16.02
CA ALA A 17 12.71 -0.59 -14.96
C ALA A 17 12.14 -1.16 -13.64
N GLY A 18 11.86 -2.47 -13.59
CA GLY A 18 11.28 -3.14 -12.43
C GLY A 18 9.79 -2.81 -12.21
N GLN A 19 9.09 -2.40 -13.26
CA GLN A 19 7.66 -2.04 -13.19
C GLN A 19 6.81 -3.08 -13.93
N MET A 20 5.76 -3.59 -13.27
CA MET A 20 4.76 -4.44 -13.90
C MET A 20 3.84 -3.59 -14.79
N PRO A 21 3.77 -3.83 -16.11
CA PRO A 21 2.84 -3.11 -16.97
C PRO A 21 1.40 -3.61 -16.77
N GLU A 22 0.44 -2.71 -16.52
CA GLU A 22 -0.98 -3.06 -16.30
C GLU A 22 -1.60 -3.89 -17.45
N ASN A 23 -1.19 -3.61 -18.70
CA ASN A 23 -1.72 -4.28 -19.90
C ASN A 23 -0.78 -5.39 -20.42
N ILE A 24 0.06 -5.96 -19.56
CA ILE A 24 1.06 -6.96 -19.98
C ILE A 24 0.42 -8.22 -20.58
N GLU A 25 -0.77 -8.61 -20.09
CA GLU A 25 -1.53 -9.76 -20.59
C GLU A 25 -1.95 -9.63 -22.05
N ASP A 26 -2.17 -8.41 -22.56
CA ASP A 26 -2.55 -8.21 -23.95
C ASP A 26 -1.48 -8.73 -24.91
N VAL A 27 -0.20 -8.61 -24.52
CA VAL A 27 0.94 -9.11 -25.29
C VAL A 27 0.93 -10.63 -25.41
N PHE A 28 0.52 -11.31 -24.35
CA PHE A 28 0.45 -12.78 -24.33
C PHE A 28 -0.80 -13.29 -25.02
N ARG A 29 -1.93 -12.61 -24.82
CA ARG A 29 -3.21 -12.96 -25.44
C ARG A 29 -3.14 -12.94 -26.96
N ASP A 30 -2.44 -11.97 -27.54
CA ASP A 30 -2.27 -11.85 -29.00
C ASP A 30 -1.53 -13.05 -29.63
N VAL A 31 -0.73 -13.77 -28.84
CA VAL A 31 -0.04 -15.00 -29.26
C VAL A 31 -0.68 -16.28 -28.67
N GLY A 32 -1.89 -16.18 -28.12
CA GLY A 32 -2.64 -17.29 -27.54
C GLY A 32 -2.01 -17.86 -26.26
N LEU A 33 -1.23 -17.06 -25.53
CA LEU A 33 -0.64 -17.41 -24.24
C LEU A 33 -1.26 -16.55 -23.13
N SER A 34 -1.03 -16.93 -21.87
CA SER A 34 -1.39 -16.15 -20.69
C SER A 34 -0.20 -16.13 -19.73
N LEU A 35 0.13 -14.97 -19.16
CA LEU A 35 1.21 -14.84 -18.18
C LEU A 35 0.72 -15.25 -16.79
N PHE A 36 -0.51 -14.90 -16.46
CA PHE A 36 -1.22 -15.28 -15.26
C PHE A 36 -2.16 -16.46 -15.51
N PRO A 37 -2.54 -17.18 -14.46
CA PRO A 37 -3.63 -18.16 -14.49
C PRO A 37 -4.93 -17.52 -15.00
N ASP A 38 -5.58 -18.13 -15.99
CA ASP A 38 -6.83 -17.62 -16.59
C ASP A 38 -8.04 -18.42 -16.07
N ARG A 39 -7.84 -19.70 -15.76
CA ARG A 39 -8.87 -20.61 -15.26
C ARG A 39 -8.62 -20.97 -13.79
N SER A 40 -9.68 -21.33 -13.08
CA SER A 40 -9.59 -21.85 -11.71
C SER A 40 -8.67 -23.07 -11.59
N ASP A 41 -8.57 -23.85 -12.66
CA ASP A 41 -7.86 -25.13 -12.68
C ASP A 41 -6.38 -24.95 -13.06
N ASP A 42 -5.95 -23.72 -13.39
CA ASP A 42 -4.55 -23.41 -13.72
C ASP A 42 -3.68 -23.32 -12.44
N LEU A 43 -4.31 -23.21 -11.27
CA LEU A 43 -3.67 -23.16 -9.96
C LEU A 43 -4.29 -24.21 -9.04
N GLU A 44 -3.50 -25.22 -8.70
CA GLU A 44 -3.86 -26.15 -7.63
C GLU A 44 -3.40 -25.59 -6.28
N THR A 45 -4.36 -25.37 -5.39
CA THR A 45 -4.10 -24.90 -4.03
C THR A 45 -4.76 -25.78 -3.00
N ASP A 46 -4.03 -26.06 -1.93
CA ASP A 46 -4.49 -26.81 -0.76
C ASP A 46 -4.21 -26.01 0.51
N CYS A 47 -5.16 -26.03 1.45
CA CYS A 47 -5.01 -25.36 2.73
C CYS A 47 -5.61 -26.21 3.84
N SER A 48 -4.87 -26.40 4.94
CA SER A 48 -5.28 -27.19 6.10
C SER A 48 -6.35 -26.52 6.98
N CYS A 49 -6.94 -25.42 6.54
CA CYS A 49 -7.96 -24.71 7.29
C CYS A 49 -9.33 -25.43 7.20
N PRO A 50 -10.24 -25.22 8.17
CA PRO A 50 -11.56 -25.89 8.19
C PRO A 50 -12.56 -25.36 7.13
N ASP A 51 -12.11 -24.54 6.18
CA ASP A 51 -12.92 -23.97 5.09
C ASP A 51 -12.82 -24.87 3.86
N TRP A 52 -13.97 -25.26 3.31
CA TRP A 52 -14.11 -26.18 2.18
C TRP A 52 -14.05 -25.46 0.83
N SER A 53 -13.99 -24.13 0.84
CA SER A 53 -13.91 -23.30 -0.35
C SER A 53 -12.48 -23.29 -0.91
N ASN A 54 -12.34 -23.31 -2.23
CA ASN A 54 -11.06 -23.10 -2.91
C ASN A 54 -11.22 -22.03 -4.01
N PRO A 55 -10.56 -20.86 -3.89
CA PRO A 55 -9.67 -20.44 -2.80
C PRO A 55 -10.44 -20.08 -1.51
N CYS A 56 -9.94 -20.52 -0.35
CA CYS A 56 -10.40 -20.04 0.95
C CYS A 56 -9.79 -18.65 1.25
N LYS A 57 -10.23 -17.98 2.33
CA LYS A 57 -9.70 -16.65 2.71
C LYS A 57 -8.17 -16.59 2.89
N HIS A 58 -7.54 -17.70 3.28
CA HIS A 58 -6.09 -17.77 3.45
C HIS A 58 -5.37 -17.86 2.11
N ILE A 59 -5.86 -18.72 1.21
CA ILE A 59 -5.33 -18.81 -0.16
C ILE A 59 -5.51 -17.47 -0.88
N ALA A 60 -6.67 -16.83 -0.73
CA ALA A 60 -6.91 -15.50 -1.26
C ALA A 60 -5.92 -14.46 -0.71
N ALA A 61 -5.58 -14.52 0.59
CA ALA A 61 -4.54 -13.65 1.17
C ALA A 61 -3.16 -13.94 0.57
N VAL A 62 -2.82 -15.20 0.33
CA VAL A 62 -1.57 -15.58 -0.34
C VAL A 62 -1.52 -15.05 -1.77
N TYR A 63 -2.63 -15.11 -2.52
CA TYR A 63 -2.70 -14.52 -3.86
C TYR A 63 -2.48 -13.01 -3.87
N LEU A 64 -3.03 -12.29 -2.87
CA LEU A 64 -2.78 -10.86 -2.73
C LEU A 64 -1.31 -10.56 -2.44
N LEU A 65 -0.69 -11.28 -1.50
CA LEU A 65 0.74 -11.13 -1.20
C LEU A 65 1.63 -11.46 -2.41
N LEU A 66 1.25 -12.47 -3.18
CA LEU A 66 1.96 -12.85 -4.39
C LEU A 66 1.85 -11.76 -5.47
N GLY A 67 0.67 -11.14 -5.61
CA GLY A 67 0.46 -9.98 -6.47
C GLY A 67 1.34 -8.78 -6.07
N GLU A 68 1.38 -8.45 -4.78
CA GLU A 68 2.27 -7.40 -4.25
C GLU A 68 3.76 -7.69 -4.54
N GLU A 69 4.17 -8.96 -4.46
CA GLU A 69 5.54 -9.36 -4.78
C GLU A 69 5.81 -9.25 -6.29
N PHE A 70 4.85 -9.53 -7.16
CA PHE A 70 4.99 -9.31 -8.60
C PHE A 70 5.08 -7.84 -8.99
N ASP A 71 4.36 -6.97 -8.28
CA ASP A 71 4.48 -5.52 -8.47
C ASP A 71 5.85 -4.99 -8.02
N ARG A 72 6.45 -5.63 -7.01
CA ARG A 72 7.80 -5.31 -6.51
C ARG A 72 8.91 -5.85 -7.40
N ASP A 73 8.79 -7.10 -7.85
CA ASP A 73 9.72 -7.76 -8.77
C ASP A 73 8.95 -8.47 -9.91
N PRO A 74 8.78 -7.79 -11.06
CA PRO A 74 8.10 -8.37 -12.21
C PRO A 74 8.80 -9.59 -12.80
N PHE A 75 10.07 -9.85 -12.50
CA PHE A 75 10.76 -11.04 -13.00
C PHE A 75 10.36 -12.32 -12.25
N LEU A 76 9.73 -12.20 -11.09
CA LEU A 76 9.34 -13.36 -10.28
C LEU A 76 8.29 -14.23 -11.00
N ILE A 77 7.29 -13.64 -11.65
CA ILE A 77 6.27 -14.41 -12.40
C ILE A 77 6.90 -15.18 -13.57
N PHE A 78 7.90 -14.59 -14.23
CA PHE A 78 8.62 -15.27 -15.31
C PHE A 78 9.47 -16.43 -14.79
N LYS A 79 10.11 -16.25 -13.63
CA LYS A 79 10.86 -17.31 -12.96
C LYS A 79 9.94 -18.48 -12.58
N LEU A 80 8.75 -18.20 -12.07
CA LEU A 80 7.73 -19.24 -11.80
C LEU A 80 7.27 -19.97 -13.07
N ARG A 81 7.28 -19.29 -14.22
CA ARG A 81 7.05 -19.88 -15.55
C ARG A 81 8.27 -20.59 -16.14
N GLY A 82 9.38 -20.70 -15.40
CA GLY A 82 10.61 -21.36 -15.84
C GLY A 82 11.48 -20.52 -16.77
N ALA A 83 11.23 -19.21 -16.89
CA ALA A 83 12.05 -18.29 -17.66
C ALA A 83 12.98 -17.50 -16.73
N GLU A 84 14.28 -17.76 -16.81
CA GLU A 84 15.26 -17.04 -16.00
C GLU A 84 15.48 -15.61 -16.52
N ARG A 85 15.81 -14.69 -15.60
CA ARG A 85 16.02 -13.28 -15.93
C ARG A 85 17.08 -13.10 -17.01
N GLY A 86 18.19 -13.84 -16.92
CA GLY A 86 19.27 -13.78 -17.91
C GLY A 86 18.83 -14.20 -19.31
N GLU A 87 17.89 -15.14 -19.43
CA GLU A 87 17.34 -15.59 -20.71
C GLU A 87 16.44 -14.52 -21.32
N LEU A 88 15.57 -13.89 -20.51
CA LEU A 88 14.74 -12.76 -20.94
C LEU A 88 15.60 -11.57 -21.40
N LEU A 89 16.63 -11.23 -20.63
CA LEU A 89 17.53 -10.12 -20.93
C LEU A 89 18.41 -10.40 -22.15
N SER A 90 18.92 -11.62 -22.30
CA SER A 90 19.73 -11.99 -23.47
C SER A 90 18.89 -12.00 -24.76
N LEU A 91 17.61 -12.37 -24.68
CA LEU A 91 16.70 -12.26 -25.81
C LEU A 91 16.43 -10.79 -26.17
N ALA A 92 16.22 -9.91 -25.18
CA ALA A 92 16.05 -8.47 -25.38
C ALA A 92 17.32 -7.77 -25.90
N GLY A 93 18.48 -8.16 -25.37
CA GLY A 93 19.79 -7.60 -25.73
C GLY A 93 20.32 -8.08 -27.08
N ARG A 94 19.76 -9.15 -27.65
CA ARG A 94 20.11 -9.61 -29.01
C ARG A 94 19.54 -8.72 -30.11
N GLU A 95 18.46 -7.97 -29.84
CA GLU A 95 17.92 -6.95 -30.75
C GLU A 95 18.39 -5.54 -30.37
N ALA A 96 18.58 -5.27 -29.07
CA ALA A 96 19.18 -4.04 -28.58
C ALA A 96 20.72 -4.15 -28.54
N VAL A 97 21.36 -4.14 -29.71
CA VAL A 97 22.82 -3.99 -29.79
C VAL A 97 23.23 -2.67 -29.11
N GLY A 98 23.86 -2.81 -27.95
CA GLY A 98 24.79 -1.84 -27.37
C GLY A 98 24.18 -0.77 -26.44
N SER A 99 24.01 -1.08 -25.15
CA SER A 99 24.55 -0.22 -24.08
C SER A 99 24.36 -0.79 -22.67
N SER A 100 25.48 -0.98 -21.98
CA SER A 100 25.68 -0.98 -20.52
C SER A 100 24.71 -1.79 -19.65
N VAL A 101 24.92 -3.09 -19.56
CA VAL A 101 24.26 -4.03 -18.62
C VAL A 101 24.94 -4.06 -17.22
N GLY A 102 25.85 -3.11 -16.93
CA GLY A 102 26.64 -3.11 -15.69
C GLY A 102 26.08 -2.29 -14.51
N ALA A 103 24.99 -1.54 -14.68
CA ALA A 103 24.58 -0.51 -13.70
C ALA A 103 23.32 -0.84 -12.87
N TYR A 104 22.52 -1.84 -13.27
CA TYR A 104 21.23 -2.07 -12.61
C TYR A 104 21.34 -2.92 -11.33
N GLU A 105 22.33 -3.82 -11.22
CA GLU A 105 22.52 -4.65 -10.03
C GLU A 105 23.00 -3.82 -8.82
N THR A 106 23.77 -2.77 -9.08
CA THR A 106 24.21 -1.81 -8.05
C THR A 106 23.08 -0.89 -7.58
N THR A 107 22.08 -0.59 -8.43
CA THR A 107 21.04 0.39 -8.10
C THR A 107 19.98 -0.16 -7.12
N ILE A 108 19.65 -1.45 -7.19
CA ILE A 108 18.72 -2.08 -6.21
C ILE A 108 19.38 -2.18 -4.83
N LYS A 109 20.68 -2.47 -4.77
CA LYS A 109 21.44 -2.44 -3.51
C LYS A 109 21.55 -1.04 -2.91
N SER A 110 21.69 -0.01 -3.75
CA SER A 110 21.84 1.38 -3.29
C SER A 110 20.53 2.04 -2.82
N ARG A 111 19.36 1.56 -3.28
CA ARG A 111 18.06 2.11 -2.87
C ARG A 111 17.51 1.50 -1.58
N ALA A 112 18.04 0.34 -1.17
CA ALA A 112 17.86 -0.21 0.17
C ALA A 112 18.71 0.52 1.23
N ASP A 113 19.67 1.34 0.81
CA ASP A 113 20.68 1.97 1.67
C ASP A 113 20.49 3.50 1.84
N GLN A 114 19.41 4.07 1.29
CA GLN A 114 19.09 5.49 1.48
C GLN A 114 17.85 5.67 2.36
N GLY A 115 18.13 5.74 3.67
CA GLY A 115 17.46 6.67 4.58
C GLY A 115 16.09 6.24 5.11
N THR A 116 16.07 5.22 5.95
CA THR A 116 15.24 5.30 7.16
C THR A 116 16.16 5.70 8.30
N ASP A 117 15.81 6.76 9.02
CA ASP A 117 16.39 7.12 10.31
C ASP A 117 16.15 5.94 11.27
N GLN A 118 17.08 4.98 11.27
CA GLN A 118 17.06 3.85 12.19
C GLN A 118 17.62 4.34 13.53
N SER A 119 16.80 5.10 14.27
CA SER A 119 16.92 5.09 15.72
C SER A 119 16.85 3.63 16.18
N PRO A 120 17.70 3.19 17.12
CA PRO A 120 17.71 1.80 17.58
C PRO A 120 16.29 1.42 18.01
N THR A 121 15.66 0.51 17.27
CA THR A 121 14.31 0.06 17.62
C THR A 121 14.46 -0.95 18.73
N GLU A 122 14.21 -0.52 19.96
CA GLU A 122 14.04 -1.43 21.08
C GLU A 122 12.87 -2.37 20.73
N PRO A 123 13.04 -3.70 20.86
CA PRO A 123 11.99 -4.64 20.51
C PRO A 123 10.74 -4.32 21.33
N LEU A 124 9.59 -4.29 20.65
CA LEU A 124 8.32 -4.07 21.30
C LEU A 124 8.11 -5.14 22.40
N PRO A 125 7.61 -4.76 23.58
CA PRO A 125 7.27 -5.72 24.61
C PRO A 125 6.34 -6.79 24.05
N ALA A 126 6.62 -8.06 24.33
CA ALA A 126 5.83 -9.19 23.84
C ALA A 126 4.42 -9.25 24.46
N GLU A 127 4.24 -8.58 25.61
CA GLU A 127 2.98 -8.53 26.34
C GLU A 127 2.15 -7.28 25.94
N PRO A 128 0.95 -7.44 25.36
CA PRO A 128 0.11 -6.32 24.94
C PRO A 128 -0.22 -5.36 26.09
N ALA A 129 -0.34 -5.87 27.32
CA ALA A 129 -0.63 -5.07 28.50
C ALA A 129 0.52 -4.14 28.88
N GLU A 130 1.77 -4.49 28.60
CA GLU A 130 2.92 -3.60 28.84
C GLU A 130 3.02 -2.51 27.78
N PHE A 131 2.61 -2.81 26.55
CA PHE A 131 2.56 -1.83 25.46
C PHE A 131 1.39 -0.83 25.62
N TRP A 132 0.20 -1.31 25.97
CA TRP A 132 -1.01 -0.50 26.09
C TRP A 132 -1.30 0.03 27.50
N GLY A 133 -0.69 -0.55 28.53
CA GLY A 133 -1.06 -0.34 29.94
C GLY A 133 -0.10 0.54 30.74
N GLN A 134 0.91 1.14 30.12
CA GLN A 134 1.65 2.20 30.79
C GLN A 134 0.70 3.41 30.97
N GLU A 135 0.40 3.75 32.22
CA GLU A 135 -0.18 5.06 32.54
C GLU A 135 0.81 6.11 32.06
N THR A 136 0.43 6.79 30.98
CA THR A 136 1.27 7.73 30.24
C THR A 136 1.24 9.11 30.89
N THR A 137 1.31 9.17 32.21
CA THR A 137 1.00 10.37 33.00
C THR A 137 1.96 11.54 32.75
N GLU A 138 3.20 11.28 32.30
CA GLU A 138 4.19 12.33 32.01
C GLU A 138 4.47 12.52 30.51
N ARG A 139 4.00 11.59 29.66
CA ARG A 139 4.22 11.61 28.21
C ARG A 139 2.96 12.00 27.43
N GLU A 140 1.77 12.03 28.04
CA GLU A 140 0.52 12.41 27.37
C GLU A 140 0.45 13.88 26.94
N GLU A 141 1.01 14.80 27.73
CA GLU A 141 1.09 16.23 27.34
C GLU A 141 2.01 16.45 26.13
N ALA A 142 2.98 15.55 25.89
CA ALA A 142 3.95 15.64 24.81
C ALA A 142 3.67 14.69 23.62
N ALA A 143 2.96 13.58 23.81
CA ALA A 143 2.73 12.55 22.79
C ALA A 143 1.62 12.89 21.81
N HIS A 144 0.60 13.61 22.25
CA HIS A 144 -0.38 14.22 21.36
C HIS A 144 0.21 15.53 20.86
N GLY A 145 1.27 15.47 20.06
CA GLY A 145 1.95 16.67 19.55
C GLY A 145 0.94 17.74 19.14
N ALA A 146 1.21 19.01 19.46
CA ALA A 146 0.27 20.14 19.42
C ALA A 146 -0.93 19.93 18.46
N ALA A 147 -2.09 19.61 19.02
CA ALA A 147 -3.31 19.46 18.26
C ALA A 147 -3.66 20.81 17.62
N ARG A 148 -3.51 20.90 16.31
CA ARG A 148 -3.79 22.10 15.53
C ARG A 148 -4.74 21.75 14.40
N ILE A 149 -5.64 22.67 14.11
CA ILE A 149 -6.47 22.58 12.91
C ILE A 149 -5.58 22.88 11.71
N PRO A 150 -5.46 21.95 10.73
CA PRO A 150 -4.69 22.21 9.53
C PRO A 150 -5.28 23.37 8.72
N THR A 151 -4.44 24.14 8.04
CA THR A 151 -4.88 25.24 7.15
C THR A 151 -5.69 24.76 5.94
N VAL A 152 -5.59 23.48 5.61
CA VAL A 152 -6.36 22.83 4.54
C VAL A 152 -7.34 21.83 5.17
N SER A 153 -8.63 22.08 4.98
CA SER A 153 -9.69 21.15 5.39
C SER A 153 -9.54 19.81 4.68
N ALA A 154 -9.85 18.73 5.41
CA ALA A 154 -9.73 17.35 4.94
C ALA A 154 -8.34 17.01 4.37
N SER A 155 -7.26 17.52 4.98
CA SER A 155 -5.87 17.26 4.55
C SER A 155 -5.53 15.76 4.48
N LEU A 156 -6.05 14.95 5.40
CA LEU A 156 -5.88 13.50 5.38
C LEU A 156 -6.65 12.83 4.22
N PRO A 157 -7.97 13.02 4.06
CA PRO A 157 -8.70 12.54 2.89
C PRO A 157 -8.07 12.98 1.55
N LYS A 158 -7.62 14.22 1.43
CA LYS A 158 -6.98 14.73 0.21
C LYS A 158 -5.66 14.01 -0.13
N ARG A 159 -4.91 13.55 0.87
CA ARG A 159 -3.69 12.75 0.67
C ARG A 159 -4.00 11.29 0.31
N LEU A 160 -5.02 10.72 0.94
CA LEU A 160 -5.43 9.33 0.73
C LEU A 160 -6.21 9.13 -0.58
N GLY A 161 -6.79 10.20 -1.13
CA GLY A 161 -7.50 10.16 -2.40
C GLY A 161 -8.95 9.72 -2.27
N ASN A 162 -9.58 9.46 -3.42
CA ASN A 162 -11.00 9.13 -3.48
C ASN A 162 -11.27 7.71 -2.95
N PHE A 163 -12.36 7.54 -2.18
CA PHE A 163 -12.73 6.25 -1.63
C PHE A 163 -13.68 5.48 -2.59
N PRO A 164 -13.31 4.28 -3.10
CA PRO A 164 -14.07 3.58 -4.15
C PRO A 164 -15.49 3.17 -3.76
N PHE A 165 -15.74 2.96 -2.46
CA PHE A 165 -17.03 2.47 -1.97
C PHE A 165 -17.94 3.58 -1.43
N TRP A 166 -17.62 4.85 -1.70
CA TRP A 166 -18.44 5.97 -1.27
C TRP A 166 -19.80 5.97 -1.98
N ARG A 167 -20.88 6.12 -1.20
CA ARG A 167 -22.28 6.12 -1.70
C ARG A 167 -23.02 7.42 -1.41
N GLY A 168 -22.29 8.49 -1.09
CA GLY A 168 -22.88 9.81 -0.87
C GLY A 168 -23.35 10.45 -2.17
N ARG A 169 -24.23 11.45 -2.03
CA ARG A 169 -24.74 12.23 -3.18
C ARG A 169 -23.63 13.06 -3.84
N ASP A 170 -22.78 13.68 -3.02
CA ASP A 170 -21.62 14.44 -3.46
C ASP A 170 -20.37 13.56 -3.48
N GLY A 171 -19.32 13.96 -4.22
CA GLY A 171 -18.05 13.25 -4.23
C GLY A 171 -17.44 13.13 -2.82
N PHE A 172 -16.70 12.05 -2.56
CA PHE A 172 -16.13 11.74 -1.24
C PHE A 172 -15.31 12.89 -0.66
N ILE A 173 -14.39 13.45 -1.45
CA ILE A 173 -13.50 14.53 -1.00
C ILE A 173 -14.30 15.82 -0.70
N PRO A 174 -15.16 16.35 -1.61
CA PRO A 174 -16.02 17.49 -1.29
C PRO A 174 -16.89 17.29 -0.03
N ALA A 175 -17.46 16.10 0.13
CA ALA A 175 -18.30 15.79 1.29
C ALA A 175 -17.50 15.81 2.60
N LEU A 176 -16.32 15.20 2.62
CA LEU A 176 -15.46 15.22 3.80
C LEU A 176 -14.85 16.60 4.07
N GLU A 177 -14.57 17.39 3.04
CA GLU A 177 -14.07 18.76 3.21
C GLU A 177 -15.06 19.62 4.00
N GLU A 178 -16.35 19.54 3.66
CA GLU A 178 -17.40 20.24 4.39
C GLU A 178 -17.50 19.76 5.83
N ILE A 179 -17.49 18.44 6.06
CA ILE A 179 -17.57 17.85 7.40
C ILE A 179 -16.37 18.28 8.27
N TYR A 180 -15.15 18.20 7.73
CA TYR A 180 -13.94 18.58 8.45
C TYR A 180 -13.92 20.07 8.79
N SER A 181 -14.36 20.94 7.87
CA SER A 181 -14.41 22.39 8.14
C SER A 181 -15.26 22.74 9.36
N ARG A 182 -16.38 22.03 9.55
CA ARG A 182 -17.30 22.22 10.69
C ARG A 182 -16.86 21.49 11.95
N ALA A 183 -16.28 20.30 11.80
CA ALA A 183 -15.94 19.43 12.92
C ALA A 183 -14.60 19.81 13.58
N SER A 184 -13.62 20.34 12.82
CA SER A 184 -12.29 20.63 13.35
C SER A 184 -12.27 21.65 14.50
N PRO A 185 -12.98 22.79 14.47
CA PRO A 185 -13.07 23.71 15.61
C PRO A 185 -13.68 23.03 16.84
N ALA A 186 -14.82 22.38 16.62
CA ALA A 186 -15.54 21.63 17.63
C ALA A 186 -14.71 20.51 18.27
N GLY A 187 -13.84 19.85 17.50
CA GLY A 187 -12.92 18.82 17.98
C GLY A 187 -11.77 19.38 18.79
N LEU A 188 -11.26 20.57 18.44
CA LEU A 188 -10.23 21.25 19.21
C LEU A 188 -10.75 21.70 20.58
N ASP A 189 -11.98 22.23 20.65
CA ASP A 189 -12.62 22.60 21.92
C ASP A 189 -12.81 21.40 22.87
N VAL A 190 -13.06 20.22 22.30
CA VAL A 190 -13.18 18.96 23.06
C VAL A 190 -11.80 18.50 23.50
N PHE A 191 -10.80 18.55 22.63
CA PHE A 191 -9.42 18.20 22.95
C PHE A 191 -8.82 19.07 24.06
N LEU A 192 -9.10 20.38 24.06
CA LEU A 192 -8.67 21.33 25.09
C LEU A 192 -9.53 21.30 26.37
N GLY A 193 -10.57 20.45 26.41
CA GLY A 193 -11.50 20.33 27.54
C GLY A 193 -12.37 21.58 27.78
N GLU A 194 -12.42 22.52 26.83
CA GLU A 194 -13.18 23.77 26.95
C GLU A 194 -14.69 23.52 26.88
N ARG A 195 -15.10 22.50 26.11
CA ARG A 195 -16.52 22.13 26.01
C ARG A 195 -17.07 21.48 27.28
N GLN A 196 -16.24 20.77 28.06
CA GLN A 196 -16.63 20.22 29.37
C GLN A 196 -16.76 21.33 30.43
N ARG A 197 -15.95 22.39 30.36
CA ARG A 197 -16.03 23.55 31.26
C ARG A 197 -17.32 24.35 31.06
N SER A 198 -17.74 24.54 29.82
CA SER A 198 -18.99 25.24 29.46
C SER A 198 -20.25 24.54 29.99
N VAL A 199 -20.31 23.20 29.92
CA VAL A 199 -21.46 22.43 30.45
C VAL A 199 -21.50 22.46 31.97
N ARG A 200 -20.35 22.41 32.64
CA ARG A 200 -20.25 22.51 34.11
C ARG A 200 -20.58 23.90 34.65
N SER A 201 -20.19 24.99 33.98
CA SER A 201 -20.53 26.35 34.44
C SER A 201 -22.02 26.69 34.25
N LYS A 202 -22.66 26.16 33.19
CA LYS A 202 -24.11 26.31 32.97
C LYS A 202 -24.96 25.58 34.01
N ALA A 203 -24.46 24.47 34.56
CA ALA A 203 -25.12 23.74 35.64
C ALA A 203 -24.98 24.42 37.01
N ALA A 204 -23.94 25.24 37.20
CA ALA A 204 -23.70 25.97 38.46
C ALA A 204 -24.42 27.33 38.57
N GLY A 205 -25.04 27.82 37.48
CA GLY A 205 -25.73 29.11 37.44
C GLY A 205 -27.26 29.02 37.44
N HIS A 206 -27.84 27.90 37.89
CA HIS A 206 -29.30 27.70 37.96
C HIS A 206 -29.84 27.56 39.40
N ASP A 207 -29.00 27.84 40.40
CA ASP A 207 -29.38 28.01 41.80
C ASP A 207 -29.05 29.45 42.24
N GLU A 208 -29.88 30.42 41.80
CA GLU A 208 -30.08 31.71 42.51
C GLU A 208 -31.48 32.26 42.19
#